data_AF-A0A0C2F6R3-F1
#
_entry.id   AF-A0A0C2F6R3-F1
#
_cell.length_a   1.000
_cell.length_b   1.000
_cell.length_c   1.000
_cell.angle_alpha   90.00
_cell.angle_beta   90.00
_cell.angle_gamma   90.00
#
_symmetry.space_group_name_H-M   'P 1'
#
loop_
_entity.id
_entity.type
_entity.pdbx_description
1 polymer ?
#
loop_
_entity_poly.entity_id
_entity_poly.type
_entity_poly.pdbx_seq_one_letter_code
_entity_poly.pdbx_strand_id
1 'polypeptide(L)'
;MEKMYDAGKCKALGLSNFNAKQVQNVYDHARIKPANLQVECHLYWPQTELYELCKKLNISFTAYGPLGSPGRKAFNPNMQWPEGNPLTDPE
;
A
#
# COMPACT_ATOMS: atom_id res chain seq x y z
N MET A 1 -16.92 7.09 5.56
CA MET A 1 -16.20 7.44 4.32
C MET A 1 -17.16 7.63 3.15
N GLU A 2 -18.04 6.67 2.84
CA GLU A 2 -18.99 6.81 1.71
C GLU A 2 -19.87 8.06 1.76
N LYS A 3 -20.36 8.46 2.94
CA LYS A 3 -21.10 9.74 3.09
C LYS A 3 -20.31 10.97 2.64
N MET A 4 -18.98 10.96 2.74
CA MET A 4 -18.12 12.06 2.28
C MET A 4 -18.00 12.09 0.76
N TYR A 5 -18.06 10.92 0.13
CA TYR A 5 -18.15 10.80 -1.31
C TYR A 5 -19.50 11.31 -1.80
N ASP A 6 -20.60 10.88 -1.17
CA ASP A 6 -21.95 11.33 -1.53
C ASP A 6 -22.13 12.85 -1.33
N ALA A 7 -21.49 13.41 -0.29
CA ALA A 7 -21.48 14.85 -0.03
C ALA A 7 -20.52 15.65 -0.96
N GLY A 8 -19.86 15.00 -1.92
CA GLY A 8 -18.93 15.63 -2.86
C GLY A 8 -17.64 16.16 -2.24
N LYS A 9 -17.30 15.75 -1.00
CA LYS A 9 -16.10 16.21 -0.29
C LYS A 9 -14.83 15.47 -0.70
N CYS A 10 -14.97 14.30 -1.30
CA CYS A 10 -13.88 13.54 -1.88
C CYS A 10 -14.31 12.92 -3.20
N LYS A 11 -13.40 12.88 -4.18
CA LYS A 11 -13.66 12.31 -5.51
C LYS A 11 -13.49 10.79 -5.56
N ALA A 12 -12.84 10.20 -4.55
CA ALA A 12 -12.54 8.78 -4.47
C ALA A 12 -12.28 8.38 -3.01
N LEU A 13 -12.40 7.09 -2.72
CA LEU A 13 -12.07 6.48 -1.43
C LEU A 13 -10.95 5.46 -1.66
N GLY A 14 -10.10 5.26 -0.66
CA GLY A 14 -8.99 4.31 -0.74
C GLY A 14 -8.67 3.70 0.62
N LEU A 15 -7.74 2.74 0.60
CA LEU A 15 -7.25 2.01 1.76
C LEU A 15 -5.75 2.23 1.91
N SER A 16 -5.23 2.11 3.13
CA SER A 16 -3.79 2.15 3.37
C SER A 16 -3.39 1.18 4.48
N ASN A 17 -2.31 0.43 4.26
CA ASN A 17 -1.80 -0.60 5.18
C ASN A 17 -2.79 -1.76 5.44
N PHE A 18 -3.53 -2.19 4.41
CA PHE A 18 -4.45 -3.33 4.48
C PHE A 18 -3.85 -4.55 3.79
N ASN A 19 -4.03 -5.74 4.37
CA ASN A 19 -3.68 -7.00 3.75
C ASN A 19 -4.78 -7.49 2.79
N ALA A 20 -4.49 -8.54 2.01
CA ALA A 20 -5.40 -9.09 1.00
C ALA A 20 -6.79 -9.45 1.55
N LYS A 21 -6.85 -10.10 2.71
CA LYS A 21 -8.13 -10.48 3.35
C LYS A 21 -8.95 -9.26 3.74
N GLN A 22 -8.30 -8.24 4.30
CA GLN A 22 -8.98 -7.00 4.69
C GLN A 22 -9.45 -6.21 3.46
N VAL A 23 -8.65 -6.15 2.40
CA VAL A 23 -9.04 -5.51 1.13
C VAL A 23 -10.25 -6.21 0.54
N GLN A 24 -10.25 -7.54 0.46
CA GLN A 24 -11.38 -8.31 -0.05
C GLN A 24 -12.63 -8.06 0.78
N ASN A 25 -12.52 -8.12 2.11
CA ASN A 25 -13.65 -7.87 3.00
C ASN A 25 -14.26 -6.48 2.81
N VAL A 26 -13.43 -5.43 2.68
CA VAL A 26 -13.94 -4.08 2.37
C VAL A 26 -14.57 -4.04 0.99
N TYR A 27 -13.92 -4.64 -0.01
CA TYR A 27 -14.42 -4.66 -1.38
C TYR A 27 -15.79 -5.31 -1.47
N ASP A 28 -16.02 -6.43 -0.78
CA ASP A 28 -17.28 -7.17 -0.84
C ASP A 28 -18.46 -6.39 -0.23
N HIS A 29 -18.21 -5.63 0.84
CA HIS A 29 -19.25 -4.91 1.59
C HIS A 29 -19.42 -3.44 1.18
N ALA A 30 -18.43 -2.82 0.53
CA ALA A 30 -18.50 -1.41 0.15
C ALA A 30 -19.42 -1.18 -1.05
N ARG A 31 -20.30 -0.17 -0.96
CA ARG A 31 -21.06 0.35 -2.09
C ARG A 31 -20.15 1.16 -3.02
N ILE A 32 -19.33 2.03 -2.44
CA ILE A 32 -18.30 2.77 -3.18
C ILE A 32 -16.99 1.97 -3.10
N LYS A 33 -16.63 1.30 -4.20
CA LYS A 33 -15.42 0.46 -4.23
C LYS A 33 -14.17 1.31 -3.98
N PRO A 34 -13.19 0.79 -3.22
CA PRO A 34 -11.93 1.49 -3.01
C PRO A 34 -11.22 1.67 -4.34
N ALA A 35 -10.83 2.89 -4.67
CA ALA A 35 -10.15 3.23 -5.91
C ALA A 35 -8.63 3.05 -5.82
N ASN A 36 -8.07 3.04 -4.61
CA ASN A 36 -6.64 2.93 -4.36
C ASN A 36 -6.32 2.12 -3.10
N LEU A 37 -5.21 1.38 -3.14
CA LEU A 37 -4.55 0.80 -1.98
C LEU A 37 -3.11 1.32 -1.90
N GLN A 38 -2.77 1.95 -0.78
CA GLN A 38 -1.44 2.48 -0.51
C GLN A 38 -0.71 1.66 0.59
N VAL A 39 0.40 1.00 0.26
CA VAL A 39 1.15 0.12 1.18
C VAL A 39 2.67 0.24 1.02
N GLU A 40 3.43 -0.24 2.01
CA GLU A 40 4.89 -0.36 1.89
C GLU A 40 5.19 -1.36 0.77
N CYS A 41 5.91 -0.93 -0.25
CA CYS A 41 6.33 -1.76 -1.35
C CYS A 41 7.64 -1.23 -1.92
N HIS A 42 8.65 -2.09 -2.02
CA HIS A 42 9.99 -1.78 -2.54
C HIS A 42 10.69 -3.08 -2.96
N LEU A 43 11.91 -3.01 -3.48
CA LEU A 43 12.64 -4.17 -4.02
C LEU A 43 12.71 -5.36 -3.03
N TYR A 44 13.00 -5.09 -1.76
CA TYR A 44 13.05 -6.11 -0.70
C TYR A 44 11.67 -6.54 -0.14
N TRP A 45 10.59 -5.86 -0.53
CA TRP A 45 9.23 -6.13 -0.07
C TRP A 45 8.21 -5.84 -1.18
N PRO A 46 8.09 -6.71 -2.20
CA PRO A 46 7.41 -6.37 -3.45
C PRO A 46 5.88 -6.44 -3.40
N GLN A 47 5.28 -7.03 -2.36
CA GLN A 47 3.82 -7.15 -2.20
C GLN A 47 3.09 -7.82 -3.39
N THR A 48 3.72 -8.79 -4.07
CA THR A 48 3.23 -9.37 -5.33
C THR A 48 1.78 -9.87 -5.26
N GLU A 49 1.42 -10.62 -4.22
CA GLU A 49 0.06 -11.15 -4.06
C GLU A 49 -1.00 -10.05 -3.91
N LEU A 50 -0.65 -9.01 -3.14
CA LEU A 50 -1.54 -7.88 -2.88
C LEU A 50 -1.71 -7.03 -4.14
N TYR A 51 -0.65 -6.86 -4.92
CA TYR A 51 -0.69 -6.18 -6.21
C TYR A 51 -1.60 -6.92 -7.20
N GLU A 52 -1.48 -8.25 -7.31
CA GLU A 52 -2.34 -9.06 -8.18
C GLU A 52 -3.81 -9.00 -7.76
N LEU A 53 -4.10 -8.95 -6.45
CA LEU A 53 -5.46 -8.74 -5.96
C LEU A 53 -6.00 -7.37 -6.39
N CYS A 54 -5.24 -6.30 -6.18
CA CYS A 54 -5.62 -4.95 -6.60
C CYS A 54 -5.90 -4.88 -8.10
N LYS A 55 -5.05 -5.51 -8.92
CA LYS A 55 -5.24 -5.59 -10.37
C LYS A 55 -6.54 -6.31 -10.75
N LYS A 56 -6.86 -7.43 -10.10
CA LYS A 56 -8.13 -8.17 -10.32
C LYS A 56 -9.37 -7.36 -9.94
N LEU A 57 -9.27 -6.58 -8.87
CA LEU A 57 -10.38 -5.77 -8.34
C LEU A 57 -10.46 -4.36 -8.95
N ASN A 58 -9.62 -4.05 -9.95
CA ASN A 58 -9.50 -2.72 -10.56
C ASN A 58 -9.23 -1.59 -9.54
N ILE A 59 -8.38 -1.88 -8.55
CA ILE A 59 -7.91 -0.95 -7.53
C ILE A 59 -6.50 -0.49 -7.93
N SER A 60 -6.27 0.82 -7.99
CA SER A 60 -4.92 1.34 -8.21
C SER A 60 -4.01 1.04 -7.01
N PHE A 61 -2.73 0.74 -7.26
CA PHE A 61 -1.77 0.42 -6.21
C PHE A 61 -0.73 1.53 -6.07
N THR A 62 -0.50 2.01 -4.86
CA THR A 62 0.50 3.04 -4.58
C THR A 62 1.52 2.53 -3.56
N ALA A 63 2.78 2.44 -3.99
CA ALA A 63 3.89 2.09 -3.11
C ALA A 63 4.32 3.33 -2.31
N TYR A 64 4.31 3.24 -0.98
CA TYR A 64 5.12 4.13 -0.14
C TYR A 64 6.42 3.44 0.26
N GLY A 65 7.42 4.24 0.64
CA GLY A 65 8.76 3.74 0.91
C GLY A 65 9.41 2.99 -0.27
N PRO A 66 9.22 3.40 -1.54
CA PRO A 66 9.69 2.63 -2.70
C PRO A 66 11.21 2.42 -2.73
N LEU A 67 11.95 3.28 -2.03
CA LEU A 67 13.40 3.21 -1.87
C LEU A 67 13.81 2.58 -0.52
N GLY A 68 12.97 1.74 0.09
CA GLY A 68 13.30 1.08 1.36
C GLY A 68 13.44 2.02 2.57
N SER A 69 12.93 3.25 2.46
CA SER A 69 12.91 4.26 3.53
C SER A 69 14.25 4.43 4.28
N PRO A 70 15.33 4.90 3.61
CA PRO A 70 16.67 4.93 4.20
C PRO A 70 16.77 5.79 5.49
N GLY A 71 15.93 6.82 5.61
CA GLY A 71 15.84 7.65 6.82
C GLY A 71 15.28 6.94 8.07
N ARG A 72 14.65 5.77 7.92
CA ARG A 72 14.02 5.04 9.03
C ARG A 72 15.05 4.49 10.03
N LYS A 73 16.26 4.13 9.55
CA LYS A 73 17.42 3.76 10.38
C LYS A 73 17.88 4.92 11.27
N ALA A 74 17.92 6.14 10.73
CA ALA A 74 18.31 7.33 11.48
C ALA A 74 17.29 7.70 12.57
N PHE A 75 16.02 7.40 12.35
CA PHE A 75 14.94 7.65 13.31
C PHE A 75 14.89 6.63 14.45
N ASN A 76 15.17 5.35 14.17
CA ASN A 76 15.19 4.31 15.19
C ASN A 76 16.36 3.33 14.97
N PRO A 77 17.53 3.62 15.56
CA PRO A 77 18.76 2.86 15.34
C PRO A 77 18.71 1.45 15.96
N ASN A 78 17.78 1.19 16.88
CA ASN A 78 17.65 -0.09 17.57
C ASN A 78 16.77 -1.11 16.83
N MET A 79 16.16 -0.74 15.70
CA MET A 79 15.37 -1.66 14.88
C MET A 79 16.23 -2.36 13.83
N GLN A 80 16.06 -3.68 13.70
CA GLN A 80 16.60 -4.44 12.58
C GLN A 80 15.82 -4.11 11.31
N TRP A 81 16.44 -3.33 10.43
CA TRP A 81 15.95 -3.08 9.08
C TRP A 81 16.73 -3.95 8.10
N PRO A 82 16.10 -4.44 7.01
CA PRO A 82 16.81 -5.16 5.96
C PRO A 82 18.09 -4.40 5.56
N GLU A 83 19.20 -5.13 5.51
CA GLU A 83 20.47 -4.61 5.03
C GLU A 83 20.49 -4.71 3.50
N GLY A 84 20.89 -3.61 2.86
CA GLY A 84 20.84 -3.46 1.42
C GLY A 84 20.59 -2.01 1.04
N ASN A 85 21.34 -1.51 0.07
CA ASN A 85 21.04 -0.24 -0.56
C ASN A 85 20.10 -0.54 -1.75
N PRO A 86 18.82 -0.13 -1.71
CA PRO A 86 17.88 -0.39 -2.80
C PRO A 86 18.25 0.34 -4.11
N LEU A 87 19.29 1.18 -4.10
CA LEU A 87 19.87 1.81 -5.29
C LEU A 87 21.10 1.04 -5.85
N THR A 88 21.54 -0.04 -5.20
CA THR A 88 22.64 -0.87 -5.69
C THR A 88 22.11 -2.26 -6.04
N ASP A 89 22.53 -2.80 -7.18
CA ASP A 89 22.18 -4.17 -7.56
C ASP A 89 22.68 -5.18 -6.50
N PRO A 90 21.91 -6.24 -6.21
CA PRO A 90 22.41 -7.34 -5.39
C PRO A 90 23.55 -8.05 -6.13
N GLU A 91 24.72 -8.17 -5.48
CA GLU A 91 25.84 -9.01 -5.96
C GLU A 91 25.47 -10.50 -6.02
#